data_AF-A0AAW1UJK2-F1
#
_entry.id   AF-A0AAW1UJK2-F1
#
_cell.length_a   1.000
_cell.length_b   1.000
_cell.length_c   1.000
_cell.angle_alpha   90.00
_cell.angle_beta   90.00
_cell.angle_gamma   90.00
#
_symmetry.space_group_name_H-M   'P 1'
#
loop_
_entity.id
_entity.type
_entity.pdbx_description
1 polymer ?
#
loop_
_entity_poly.entity_id
_entity_poly.type
_entity_poly.pdbx_seq_one_letter_code
_entity_poly.pdbx_strand_id
1 'polypeptide(L)'
;CLPGVECKCSTDKNCPEHLACVNGICTDLCSLGTKCGKNAICSMQNNKVQCSCAPGFTGDAFQFCTQIDVISGEFIFNNSID
;
A
#
# COMPACT_ATOMS: atom_id res chain seq x y z
N CYS A 1 6.46 5.06 -22.06
CA CYS A 1 7.80 4.49 -21.82
C CYS A 1 8.86 5.46 -22.33
N LEU A 2 10.12 5.27 -21.95
CA LEU A 2 11.23 6.08 -22.45
C LEU A 2 11.51 5.75 -23.93
N PRO A 3 11.76 6.76 -24.79
CA PRO A 3 12.14 6.52 -26.18
C PRO A 3 13.48 5.76 -26.24
N GLY A 4 13.54 4.69 -27.02
CA GLY A 4 14.74 3.84 -27.16
C GLY A 4 14.88 2.69 -26.15
N VAL A 5 13.91 2.52 -25.24
CA VAL A 5 13.83 1.37 -24.34
C VAL A 5 12.63 0.52 -24.74
N GLU A 6 12.83 -0.79 -24.92
CA GLU A 6 11.74 -1.74 -25.15
C GLU A 6 10.79 -1.75 -23.95
N CYS A 7 9.53 -1.36 -24.17
CA CYS A 7 8.50 -1.39 -23.13
C CYS A 7 8.14 -2.83 -22.80
N LYS A 8 8.30 -3.24 -21.55
CA LYS A 8 7.72 -4.50 -21.05
C LYS A 8 6.23 -4.37 -20.76
N CYS A 9 5.75 -3.16 -20.51
CA CYS A 9 4.34 -2.87 -20.27
C CYS A 9 3.96 -1.49 -20.83
N SER A 10 2.68 -1.31 -21.15
CA SER A 10 2.10 0.00 -21.51
C SER A 10 1.04 0.46 -20.50
N THR A 11 0.43 -0.49 -19.79
CA THR A 11 -0.58 -0.28 -18.76
C THR A 11 -0.39 -1.27 -17.62
N ASP A 12 -0.93 -0.98 -16.44
CA ASP A 12 -0.87 -1.86 -15.26
C ASP A 12 -1.40 -3.26 -15.55
N LYS A 13 -2.40 -3.39 -16.44
CA LYS A 13 -2.99 -4.66 -16.87
C LYS A 13 -2.02 -5.57 -17.63
N ASN A 14 -0.93 -5.03 -18.14
CA ASN A 14 0.12 -5.83 -18.80
C ASN A 14 1.09 -6.45 -17.79
N CYS A 15 0.99 -6.08 -16.52
CA CYS A 15 1.85 -6.61 -15.48
C CYS A 15 1.15 -7.75 -14.71
N PRO A 16 1.93 -8.72 -14.20
CA PRO A 16 1.43 -9.71 -13.25
C PRO A 16 0.70 -9.06 -12.08
N GLU A 17 -0.20 -9.82 -11.43
CA GLU A 17 -0.76 -9.39 -10.15
C GLU A 17 0.38 -9.00 -9.20
N HIS A 18 0.16 -7.91 -8.47
CA HIS A 18 1.13 -7.27 -7.56
C HIS A 18 2.19 -6.35 -8.19
N LEU A 19 2.16 -6.07 -9.50
CA LEU A 19 3.09 -5.12 -10.14
C LEU A 19 2.35 -4.01 -10.90
N ALA A 20 2.89 -2.79 -10.93
CA ALA A 20 2.33 -1.68 -11.71
C ALA A 20 3.27 -1.28 -12.85
N CYS A 21 2.72 -0.70 -13.92
CA CYS A 21 3.52 -0.27 -15.05
C CYS A 21 4.09 1.13 -14.81
N VAL A 22 5.39 1.18 -14.49
CA VAL A 22 6.11 2.44 -14.25
C VAL A 22 7.13 2.65 -15.35
N ASN A 23 6.98 3.73 -16.12
CA ASN A 23 7.89 4.08 -17.22
C ASN A 23 8.12 2.99 -18.28
N GLY A 24 7.20 2.02 -18.39
CA GLY A 24 7.30 0.88 -19.31
C GLY A 24 7.86 -0.39 -18.69
N ILE A 25 8.03 -0.43 -17.36
CA ILE A 25 8.56 -1.58 -16.61
C ILE A 25 7.59 -1.96 -15.49
N CYS A 26 7.25 -3.25 -15.40
CA CYS A 26 6.46 -3.79 -14.29
C CYS A 26 7.28 -3.73 -12.99
N THR A 27 6.79 -2.94 -12.05
CA THR A 27 7.52 -2.58 -10.82
C THR A 27 6.62 -2.78 -9.61
N ASP A 28 7.18 -3.36 -8.55
CA ASP A 28 6.53 -3.38 -7.25
C ASP A 28 6.64 -1.99 -6.61
N LEU A 29 5.50 -1.31 -6.48
CA LEU A 29 5.44 0.04 -5.92
C LEU A 29 5.72 0.07 -4.41
N CYS A 30 5.56 -1.05 -3.69
CA CYS A 30 5.90 -1.15 -2.28
C CYS A 30 7.41 -1.16 -2.06
N SER A 31 8.15 -1.83 -2.94
CA SER A 31 9.62 -1.81 -2.95
C SER A 31 10.22 -0.41 -3.18
N LEU A 32 9.46 0.53 -3.72
CA LEU A 32 9.88 1.93 -3.92
C LEU A 32 9.78 2.80 -2.65
N GLY A 33 9.29 2.24 -1.53
CA GLY A 33 9.41 2.81 -0.17
C GLY A 33 8.63 4.11 0.12
N THR A 34 7.95 4.70 -0.87
CA THR A 34 7.38 6.06 -0.78
C THR A 34 5.86 6.11 -0.74
N LYS A 35 5.19 4.96 -0.65
CA LYS A 35 3.73 4.88 -0.87
C LYS A 35 2.89 4.82 0.40
N CYS A 36 3.45 4.36 1.51
CA CYS A 36 2.75 4.25 2.79
C CYS A 36 3.41 5.10 3.87
N GLY A 37 2.61 5.49 4.86
CA GLY A 37 3.03 6.28 6.01
C GLY A 37 3.92 5.50 6.98
N LYS A 38 4.49 6.20 7.96
CA LYS A 38 5.28 5.56 9.03
C LYS A 38 4.42 4.58 9.83
N ASN A 39 4.99 3.43 10.20
CA ASN A 39 4.32 2.33 10.90
C ASN A 39 3.16 1.68 10.12
N ALA A 40 3.13 1.85 8.79
CA ALA A 40 2.21 1.15 7.90
C ALA A 40 2.93 0.00 7.17
N ILE A 41 2.16 -1.03 6.83
CA ILE A 41 2.52 -2.14 5.96
C ILE A 41 2.05 -1.78 4.55
N CYS A 42 2.95 -1.91 3.58
CA CYS A 42 2.62 -1.78 2.18
C CYS A 42 2.31 -3.16 1.58
N SER A 43 1.20 -3.26 0.84
CA SER A 43 0.88 -4.42 0.02
C SER A 43 0.39 -3.97 -1.35
N MET A 44 0.49 -4.85 -2.34
CA MET A 44 -0.02 -4.60 -3.69
C MET A 44 -1.27 -5.46 -3.91
N GLN A 45 -2.37 -4.88 -4.36
CA GLN A 45 -3.59 -5.59 -4.70
C GLN A 45 -4.22 -4.96 -5.96
N ASN A 46 -4.60 -5.78 -6.94
CA ASN A 46 -5.17 -5.31 -8.22
C ASN A 46 -4.29 -4.24 -8.92
N ASN A 47 -2.98 -4.49 -8.96
CA ASN A 47 -1.95 -3.58 -9.49
C ASN A 47 -1.92 -2.19 -8.82
N LYS A 48 -2.54 -2.03 -7.64
CA LYS A 48 -2.56 -0.81 -6.84
C LYS A 48 -1.90 -1.03 -5.49
N VAL A 49 -1.34 0.05 -4.95
CA VAL A 49 -0.84 0.03 -3.57
C VAL A 49 -1.99 0.08 -2.60
N GLN A 50 -1.89 -0.76 -1.57
CA GLN A 50 -2.70 -0.75 -0.36
C GLN A 50 -1.79 -0.53 0.84
N CYS A 51 -2.19 0.39 1.72
CA CYS A 51 -1.50 0.66 2.96
C CYS A 51 -2.41 0.29 4.13
N SER A 52 -1.88 -0.46 5.08
CA SER A 52 -2.58 -0.78 6.33
C SER A 52 -1.68 -0.49 7.51
N CYS A 53 -2.23 -0.08 8.65
CA CYS A 53 -1.41 0.10 9.85
C CYS A 53 -0.87 -1.25 10.34
N ALA A 54 0.39 -1.26 10.78
CA ALA A 54 0.98 -2.46 11.36
C ALA A 54 0.20 -2.91 12.62
N PRO A 55 0.26 -4.19 13.00
CA PRO A 55 -0.37 -4.67 14.23
C PRO A 55 0.02 -3.82 15.44
N GLY A 56 -0.97 -3.36 16.20
CA GLY A 56 -0.76 -2.45 17.34
C GLY A 56 -0.69 -0.96 16.97
N PHE A 57 -1.00 -0.59 15.73
CA PHE A 57 -1.09 0.80 15.27
C PHE A 57 -2.46 1.13 14.63
N THR A 58 -2.87 2.39 14.68
CA THR A 58 -4.10 2.91 14.06
C THR A 58 -3.88 4.29 13.42
N GLY A 59 -4.82 4.77 12.62
CA GLY A 59 -4.75 6.07 11.92
C GLY A 59 -4.82 5.96 10.40
N ASP A 60 -4.25 6.95 9.70
CA ASP A 60 -4.18 6.97 8.24
C ASP A 60 -2.90 6.29 7.74
N ALA A 61 -3.05 5.09 7.19
CA ALA A 61 -1.93 4.29 6.70
C ALA A 61 -1.17 4.90 5.50
N PHE A 62 -1.73 5.88 4.80
CA PHE A 62 -1.02 6.62 3.75
C PHE A 62 -0.20 7.79 4.30
N GLN A 63 -0.52 8.29 5.50
CA GLN A 63 0.20 9.41 6.14
C GLN A 63 1.10 8.94 7.28
N PHE A 64 0.52 8.39 8.35
CA PHE A 64 1.23 7.83 9.49
C PHE A 64 0.24 7.04 10.39
N CYS A 65 0.74 5.98 11.00
CA CYS A 65 0.03 5.26 12.05
C CYS A 65 0.64 5.53 13.43
N THR A 66 -0.22 5.67 14.42
CA THR A 66 0.11 5.89 15.83
C THR A 66 -0.06 4.60 16.62
N GLN A 67 0.79 4.37 17.62
CA GLN A 67 0.70 3.20 18.49
C GLN A 67 -0.64 3.20 19.24
N ILE A 68 -1.25 2.03 19.37
CA ILE A 68 -2.47 1.89 20.14
C ILE A 68 -2.10 1.72 21.61
N ASP A 69 -2.45 2.72 22.41
CA ASP A 69 -2.25 2.69 23.86
C ASP A 69 -3.36 1.85 24.51
N VAL A 70 -3.06 0.57 24.77
CA VAL A 70 -3.95 -0.39 25.45
C VAL A 70 -4.28 -0.03 26.91
N ILE A 71 -3.72 1.07 27.44
CA ILE A 71 -3.92 1.55 28.82
C ILE A 71 -5.09 2.54 28.91
N SER A 72 -5.49 3.16 27.79
CA SER A 72 -6.74 3.92 27.68
C SER A 72 -7.81 3.01 27.09
N GLY A 73 -8.71 2.50 27.93
CA GLY A 73 -9.77 1.54 27.57
C GLY A 73 -10.84 2.09 26.62
N GLU A 74 -10.45 2.55 25.43
CA GLU A 74 -11.36 3.02 24.38
C GLU A 74 -11.06 2.30 23.07
N PHE A 75 -11.20 0.97 23.09
CA PHE A 75 -11.54 0.23 21.89
C PHE A 75 -13.07 0.13 21.83
N ILE A 76 -13.73 1.14 21.27
CA ILE A 76 -15.06 0.92 20.72
C ILE A 76 -14.84 0.22 19.37
N PHE A 77 -14.58 -1.09 19.42
CA PHE A 77 -15.15 -1.95 18.38
C PHE A 77 -16.65 -1.93 18.66
N ASN A 78 -17.34 -0.90 18.15
CA ASN A 78 -18.77 -1.01 17.96
C ASN A 78 -18.91 -2.26 17.10
N ASN A 79 -19.49 -3.29 17.70
CA ASN A 79 -20.00 -4.44 17.00
C ASN A 79 -20.94 -3.89 15.92
N SER A 80 -20.42 -3.62 14.73
CA SER A 80 -21.24 -3.57 13.53
C SER A 80 -21.53 -5.03 13.20
N ILE A 81 -22.53 -5.54 13.90
CA ILE A 81 -23.35 -6.64 13.42
C ILE A 81 -24.29 -5.98 12.41
N ASP A 82 -23.97 -6.16 11.14
CA ASP A 82 -24.88 -5.99 10.03
C ASP A 82 -25.33 -7.39 9.58
#